data_AF-A0A6A5A3Z7-F1
#
_entry.id   AF-A0A6A5A3Z7-F1
#
_cell.length_a   1.000
_cell.length_b   1.000
_cell.length_c   1.000
_cell.angle_alpha   90.00
_cell.angle_beta   90.00
_cell.angle_gamma   90.00
#
_symmetry.space_group_name_H-M   'P 1'
#
loop_
_entity.id
_entity.type
_entity.pdbx_description
1 polymer ?
#
loop_
_entity_poly.entity_id
_entity_poly.type
_entity_poly.pdbx_seq_one_letter_code
_entity_poly.pdbx_strand_id
1 'polypeptide(L)'
;MYCVNGILFNHESPRRGPTFVTRKITRAATRIKAGIEDCLYIGNLDAKRDWGHARDFVRGMWQMLQLETAEDFVLATGECHSVREFIEVAFAAVGLPVRWEGGPMGSVDEVGVVGNDQR
;
A
#
# COMPACT_ATOMS: atom_id res chain seq x y z
N MET A 1 -18.12 -32.71 3.42
CA MET A 1 -17.97 -31.39 2.77
C MET A 1 -16.69 -30.79 3.30
N TYR A 2 -15.82 -30.25 2.44
CA TYR A 2 -14.56 -29.61 2.83
C TYR A 2 -14.67 -28.11 2.55
N CYS A 3 -14.62 -27.29 3.60
CA CYS A 3 -14.76 -25.84 3.51
C CYS A 3 -13.74 -25.18 4.43
N VAL A 4 -13.03 -24.17 3.93
CA VAL A 4 -11.99 -23.44 4.66
C VAL A 4 -12.21 -21.94 4.48
N ASN A 5 -11.96 -21.15 5.52
CA ASN A 5 -11.89 -19.70 5.42
C ASN A 5 -10.43 -19.25 5.45
N GLY A 6 -10.00 -18.63 4.36
CA GLY A 6 -8.80 -17.81 4.36
C GLY A 6 -9.11 -16.41 4.90
N ILE A 7 -8.64 -16.09 6.10
CA ILE A 7 -8.72 -14.76 6.71
C ILE A 7 -7.50 -13.96 6.26
N LEU A 8 -7.55 -13.46 5.03
CA LEU A 8 -6.41 -12.83 4.36
C LEU A 8 -6.37 -11.32 4.63
N PHE A 9 -5.23 -10.87 5.15
CA PHE A 9 -4.91 -9.45 5.33
C PHE A 9 -4.65 -8.76 3.98
N ASN A 10 -4.36 -7.46 4.01
CA ASN A 10 -4.22 -6.68 2.78
C ASN A 10 -3.11 -7.28 1.91
N HIS A 11 -3.43 -7.46 0.62
CA HIS A 11 -2.49 -7.99 -0.35
C HIS A 11 -2.63 -7.25 -1.66
N GLU A 12 -1.49 -6.87 -2.21
CA GLU A 12 -1.37 -5.87 -3.25
C GLU A 12 -0.64 -6.43 -4.46
N SER A 13 -0.78 -5.79 -5.62
CA SER A 13 -0.04 -6.17 -6.83
C SER A 13 -0.14 -5.07 -7.90
N PRO A 14 0.64 -5.15 -8.98
CA PRO A 14 0.43 -4.34 -10.18
C PRO A 14 -0.94 -4.54 -10.86
N ARG A 15 -1.77 -5.48 -10.39
CA ARG A 15 -3.15 -5.70 -10.85
C ARG A 15 -4.21 -5.15 -9.88
N ARG A 16 -3.80 -4.58 -8.74
CA ARG A 16 -4.72 -3.99 -7.76
C ARG A 16 -5.58 -2.91 -8.42
N GLY A 17 -6.87 -2.86 -8.08
CA GLY A 17 -7.80 -1.84 -8.56
C GLY A 17 -7.30 -0.42 -8.26
N PRO A 18 -7.50 0.54 -9.17
CA PRO A 18 -6.87 1.87 -9.10
C PRO A 18 -7.33 2.75 -7.94
N THR A 19 -8.44 2.41 -7.29
CA THR A 19 -9.03 3.18 -6.18
C THR A 19 -8.48 2.77 -4.81
N PHE A 20 -7.82 1.61 -4.69
CA PHE A 20 -7.17 1.19 -3.46
C PHE A 20 -5.93 2.04 -3.19
N VAL A 21 -5.69 2.36 -1.92
CA VAL A 21 -4.69 3.34 -1.48
C VAL A 21 -3.29 3.11 -2.06
N THR A 22 -2.79 1.87 -2.02
CA THR A 22 -1.48 1.47 -2.55
C THR A 22 -1.35 1.73 -4.06
N ARG A 23 -2.41 1.41 -4.82
CA ARG A 23 -2.42 1.61 -6.27
C ARG A 23 -2.65 3.08 -6.64
N LYS A 24 -3.48 3.78 -5.87
CA LYS A 24 -3.67 5.23 -6.00
C LYS A 24 -2.34 5.96 -5.81
N ILE A 25 -1.59 5.63 -4.76
CA ILE A 25 -0.27 6.22 -4.46
C ILE A 25 0.73 5.95 -5.59
N THR A 26 0.94 4.69 -5.98
CA THR A 26 1.94 4.34 -7.01
C THR A 26 1.61 4.94 -8.39
N ARG A 27 0.32 5.02 -8.74
CA ARG A 27 -0.11 5.70 -9.98
C ARG A 27 0.13 7.21 -9.90
N ALA A 28 -0.16 7.84 -8.77
CA ALA A 28 0.08 9.27 -8.61
C ALA A 28 1.57 9.59 -8.64
N ALA A 29 2.42 8.85 -7.92
CA ALA A 29 3.87 9.04 -7.92
C ALA A 29 4.47 9.01 -9.34
N THR A 30 4.07 8.03 -10.15
CA THR A 30 4.52 7.92 -11.56
C THR A 30 3.95 9.03 -12.46
N ARG A 31 2.69 9.44 -12.25
CA ARG A 31 2.05 10.52 -13.04
C ARG A 31 2.59 11.91 -12.68
N ILE A 32 2.87 12.15 -11.40
CA ILE A 32 3.53 13.37 -10.92
C ILE A 32 4.95 13.46 -11.49
N LYS A 33 5.70 12.35 -11.46
CA LYS A 33 7.03 12.31 -12.11
C LYS A 33 6.97 12.61 -13.61
N ALA A 34 5.90 12.19 -14.28
CA ALA A 34 5.69 12.43 -15.69
C ALA A 34 5.08 13.82 -16.02
N GLY A 35 4.79 14.66 -15.02
CA GLY A 35 4.15 15.97 -15.21
C GLY A 35 2.69 15.89 -15.69
N ILE A 36 2.02 14.76 -15.45
CA ILE A 36 0.63 14.52 -15.88
C ILE A 36 -0.37 14.91 -14.77
N GLU A 37 0.06 14.88 -13.51
CA GLU A 37 -0.76 15.15 -12.33
C GLU A 37 0.08 15.96 -11.34
N ASP A 38 -0.49 17.00 -10.73
CA ASP A 38 0.29 17.91 -9.89
C ASP A 38 0.30 17.50 -8.40
N CYS A 39 -0.74 16.80 -7.94
CA CYS A 39 -0.93 16.51 -6.52
C CYS A 39 -1.69 15.21 -6.29
N LEU A 40 -1.28 14.46 -5.24
CA LEU A 40 -2.01 13.32 -4.71
C LEU A 40 -2.82 13.74 -3.48
N TYR A 41 -4.15 13.71 -3.58
CA TYR A 41 -5.02 13.87 -2.42
C TYR A 41 -5.23 12.54 -1.70
N ILE A 42 -4.95 12.50 -0.40
CA ILE A 42 -5.04 11.30 0.42
C ILE A 42 -5.75 11.60 1.75
N GLY A 43 -6.35 10.57 2.35
CA GLY A 43 -7.01 10.68 3.64
C GLY A 43 -6.02 10.47 4.79
N ASN A 44 -6.42 9.64 5.76
CA ASN A 44 -5.61 9.36 6.95
C ASN A 44 -4.22 8.74 6.62
N LEU A 45 -3.15 9.51 6.86
CA LEU A 45 -1.75 9.12 6.67
C LEU A 45 -1.26 8.10 7.69
N ASP A 46 -1.83 8.10 8.89
CA ASP A 46 -1.38 7.28 10.02
C ASP A 46 -2.08 5.92 10.08
N ALA A 47 -2.99 5.65 9.14
CA ALA A 47 -3.63 4.34 9.01
C ALA A 47 -2.57 3.26 8.72
N LYS A 48 -2.42 2.30 9.64
CA LYS A 48 -1.47 1.18 9.50
C LYS A 48 -2.12 -0.07 8.95
N ARG A 49 -1.44 -0.78 8.06
CA ARG A 49 -1.89 -2.04 7.47
C ARG A 49 -0.73 -3.00 7.31
N ASP A 50 -1.05 -4.28 7.36
CA ASP A 50 -0.17 -5.37 6.92
C ASP A 50 -0.42 -5.62 5.43
N TRP A 51 0.60 -5.34 4.60
CA TRP A 51 0.51 -5.45 3.15
C TRP A 51 1.46 -6.53 2.60
N GLY A 52 0.89 -7.65 2.16
CA GLY A 52 1.61 -8.66 1.41
C GLY A 52 1.46 -8.53 -0.11
N HIS A 53 2.11 -9.42 -0.87
CA HIS A 53 1.91 -9.51 -2.32
C HIS A 53 0.84 -10.56 -2.68
N ALA A 54 -0.11 -10.19 -3.53
CA ALA A 54 -1.27 -11.02 -3.88
C ALA A 54 -0.90 -12.40 -4.46
N ARG A 55 0.24 -12.51 -5.15
CA ARG A 55 0.76 -13.79 -5.67
C ARG A 55 1.00 -14.82 -4.57
N ASP A 56 1.52 -14.38 -3.43
CA ASP A 56 1.89 -15.29 -2.35
C ASP A 56 0.64 -15.70 -1.56
N PHE A 57 -0.33 -14.77 -1.46
CA PHE A 57 -1.61 -15.01 -0.82
C PHE A 57 -2.46 -16.03 -1.59
N VAL A 58 -2.51 -15.97 -2.93
CA VAL A 58 -3.23 -16.97 -3.74
C VAL A 58 -2.58 -18.35 -3.68
N ARG A 59 -1.25 -18.41 -3.50
CA ARG A 59 -0.57 -19.69 -3.22
C ARG A 59 -1.02 -20.25 -1.88
N GLY A 60 -1.12 -19.39 -0.86
CA GLY A 60 -1.64 -19.78 0.46
C GLY A 60 -3.08 -20.31 0.39
N MET A 61 -3.98 -19.65 -0.35
CA MET A 61 -5.34 -20.17 -0.60
C MET A 61 -5.32 -21.58 -1.21
N TRP A 62 -4.47 -21.81 -2.21
CA TRP A 62 -4.32 -23.14 -2.83
C TRP A 62 -3.81 -24.17 -1.82
N GLN A 63 -2.80 -23.82 -1.00
CA GLN A 63 -2.23 -24.72 0.01
C GLN A 63 -3.26 -25.15 1.06
N MET A 64 -4.15 -24.25 1.50
CA MET A 64 -5.22 -24.59 2.45
C MET A 64 -6.08 -25.76 1.96
N LEU A 65 -6.39 -25.78 0.66
CA LEU A 65 -7.21 -26.83 0.05
C LEU A 65 -6.50 -28.19 -0.09
N GLN A 66 -5.20 -28.25 0.19
CA GLN A 66 -4.42 -29.49 0.08
C GLN A 66 -4.32 -30.24 1.42
N LEU A 67 -4.80 -29.66 2.52
CA LEU A 67 -4.71 -30.26 3.85
C LEU A 67 -5.77 -31.34 4.05
N GLU A 68 -5.43 -32.39 4.79
CA GLU A 68 -6.37 -33.50 5.08
C GLU A 68 -7.57 -33.03 5.92
N THR A 69 -7.35 -32.12 6.86
CA THR A 69 -8.37 -31.54 7.73
C THR A 69 -8.65 -30.10 7.33
N ALA A 70 -9.92 -29.73 7.28
CA ALA A 70 -10.35 -28.36 6.98
C ALA A 70 -10.16 -27.47 8.21
N GLU A 71 -9.41 -26.38 8.05
CA GLU A 71 -9.10 -25.40 9.08
C GLU A 71 -9.18 -23.98 8.51
N ASP A 72 -9.37 -23.00 9.38
CA ASP A 72 -9.35 -21.58 9.03
C ASP A 72 -7.95 -21.00 9.29
N PHE A 73 -7.47 -20.17 8.37
CA PHE A 73 -6.09 -19.66 8.41
C PHE A 73 -6.05 -18.14 8.31
N VAL A 74 -5.26 -17.53 9.19
CA VAL A 74 -4.86 -16.12 9.05
C VAL A 74 -3.62 -16.04 8.17
N LEU A 75 -3.72 -15.29 7.06
CA LEU A 75 -2.60 -15.02 6.16
C LEU A 75 -2.26 -13.54 6.19
N ALA A 76 -1.06 -13.25 6.68
CA ALA A 76 -0.52 -11.91 6.89
C ALA A 76 1.02 -11.96 6.82
N THR A 77 1.67 -10.80 6.66
CA THR A 77 3.14 -10.73 6.69
C THR A 77 3.69 -10.66 8.11
N GLY A 78 2.89 -10.18 9.07
CA GLY A 78 3.29 -9.88 10.44
C GLY A 78 3.87 -8.47 10.61
N GLU A 79 4.00 -7.69 9.53
CA GLU A 79 4.59 -6.35 9.53
C GLU A 79 3.52 -5.31 9.17
N CYS A 80 3.46 -4.23 9.95
CA CYS A 80 2.49 -3.16 9.73
C CYS A 80 3.18 -1.85 9.38
N HIS A 81 2.76 -1.24 8.27
CA HIS A 81 3.24 0.06 7.82
C HIS A 81 2.08 1.05 7.66
N SER A 82 2.35 2.32 7.90
CA SER A 82 1.43 3.43 7.70
C SER A 82 1.27 3.78 6.21
N VAL A 83 0.17 4.46 5.88
CA VAL A 83 -0.02 5.07 4.56
C VAL A 83 1.10 6.08 4.28
N ARG A 84 1.55 6.83 5.29
CA ARG A 84 2.70 7.74 5.21
C ARG A 84 3.96 7.03 4.72
N GLU A 85 4.38 5.96 5.40
CA GLU A 85 5.57 5.19 5.01
C GLU A 85 5.43 4.65 3.57
N PHE A 86 4.24 4.20 3.19
CA PHE A 86 3.99 3.73 1.83
C PHE A 86 4.17 4.85 0.79
N ILE A 87 3.69 6.07 1.07
CA ILE A 87 3.90 7.25 0.21
C ILE A 87 5.39 7.55 0.08
N GLU A 88 6.11 7.63 1.20
CA GLU A 88 7.54 7.94 1.22
C GLU A 88 8.34 6.95 0.35
N VAL A 89 8.11 5.65 0.52
CA VAL A 89 8.77 4.60 -0.27
C VAL A 89 8.39 4.68 -1.75
N ALA A 90 7.10 4.84 -2.07
CA ALA A 90 6.63 4.87 -3.46
C ALA A 90 7.14 6.09 -4.24
N PHE A 91 7.19 7.25 -3.61
CA PHE A 91 7.68 8.48 -4.21
C PHE A 91 9.22 8.50 -4.30
N ALA A 92 9.93 8.00 -3.29
CA ALA A 92 11.38 7.80 -3.38
C ALA A 92 11.77 6.85 -4.53
N ALA A 93 10.98 5.79 -4.78
CA ALA A 93 11.22 4.85 -5.87
C ALA A 93 11.15 5.47 -7.29
N VAL A 94 10.50 6.62 -7.45
CA VAL A 94 10.47 7.38 -8.72
C VAL A 94 11.38 8.63 -8.69
N GLY A 95 12.26 8.71 -7.69
CA GLY A 95 13.21 9.81 -7.51
C GLY A 95 12.53 11.14 -7.14
N LEU A 96 11.53 11.09 -6.25
CA LEU A 96 10.81 12.25 -5.72
C LEU A 96 10.65 12.13 -4.19
N PRO A 97 11.71 12.12 -3.37
CA PRO A 97 11.58 11.97 -1.93
C PRO A 97 10.65 13.04 -1.32
N VAL A 98 9.77 12.63 -0.40
CA VAL A 98 8.75 13.48 0.23
C VAL A 98 9.26 14.03 1.56
N ARG A 99 9.03 15.31 1.80
CA ARG A 99 9.19 15.98 3.10
C ARG A 99 7.82 16.46 3.58
N TRP A 100 7.51 16.24 4.85
CA TRP A 100 6.24 16.67 5.44
C TRP A 100 6.36 18.05 6.09
N GLU A 101 5.38 18.93 5.85
CA GLU A 101 5.32 20.29 6.43
C GLU A 101 3.86 20.80 6.53
N GLY A 102 3.67 22.04 6.99
CA GLY A 102 2.36 22.72 7.02
C GLY A 102 1.58 22.60 8.33
N GLY A 103 1.75 21.50 9.09
CA GLY A 103 1.07 21.29 10.37
C GLY A 103 1.69 20.18 11.23
N PRO A 104 1.15 19.94 12.44
CA PRO A 104 1.53 18.78 13.26
C PRO A 104 1.28 17.45 12.52
N MET A 105 2.06 16.43 12.84
CA MET A 105 1.90 15.09 12.25
C MET A 105 0.47 14.57 12.41
N GLY A 106 -0.14 14.17 11.30
CA GLY A 106 -1.50 13.61 11.23
C GLY A 106 -2.60 14.67 11.15
N SER A 107 -2.27 15.97 11.09
CA SER A 107 -3.27 17.03 10.95
C SER A 107 -3.78 17.18 9.51
N VAL A 108 -4.91 17.87 9.36
CA VAL A 108 -5.47 18.20 8.03
C VAL A 108 -4.65 19.25 7.28
N ASP A 109 -3.79 19.98 7.99
CA ASP A 109 -2.93 21.03 7.44
C ASP A 109 -1.55 20.48 7.02
N GLU A 110 -1.26 19.22 7.35
CA GLU A 110 -0.02 18.56 6.96
C GLU A 110 -0.03 18.18 5.49
N VAL A 111 1.02 18.58 4.78
CA VAL A 111 1.22 18.33 3.35
C VAL A 111 2.59 17.70 3.08
N GLY A 112 2.62 16.80 2.10
CA GLY A 112 3.86 16.23 1.59
C GLY A 112 4.37 17.04 0.39
N VAL A 113 5.60 17.54 0.47
CA VAL A 113 6.26 18.27 -0.62
C VAL A 113 7.41 17.46 -1.18
N VAL A 114 7.50 17.41 -2.51
CA VAL A 114 8.61 16.77 -3.23
C VAL A 114 9.61 17.84 -3.64
N GLY A 115 10.88 17.64 -3.29
CA GLY A 115 11.96 18.57 -3.67
C GLY A 115 12.31 18.45 -5.15
N ASN A 116 12.48 19.58 -5.84
CA ASN A 116 13.12 19.61 -7.16
C ASN A 116 14.64 19.54 -6.99
N ASP A 117 15.21 18.34 -6.87
CA ASP A 117 16.65 18.11 -7.06
C ASP A 117 17.02 18.09 -8.56
N GLN A 118 16.54 19.11 -9.29
CA GLN A 118 17.01 19.44 -10.63
C GLN A 118 17.27 20.95 -10.73
N ARG A 119 18.45 21.35 -10.24
CA ARG A 119 19.28 22.39 -10.85
C ARG A 119 20.71 21.88 -10.95
#